data_AF-A0A940TS02-F1
#
_entry.id   AF-A0A940TS02-F1
#
_cell.length_a   1.000
_cell.length_b   1.000
_cell.length_c   1.000
_cell.angle_alpha   90.00
_cell.angle_beta   90.00
_cell.angle_gamma   90.00
#
_symmetry.space_group_name_H-M   'P 1'
#
loop_
_entity.id
_entity.type
_entity.pdbx_description
1 polymer ?
#
loop_
_entity_poly.entity_id
_entity_poly.type
_entity_poly.pdbx_seq_one_letter_code
_entity_poly.pdbx_strand_id
1 'polypeptide(L)' 'MELMEAIKARRSIRKYKPDPVPEQALRTVLEAVQWTPSWANTQCWEIILVTDPKIKSELATTLPKG' A
#
# COMPACT_ATOMS: atom_id res chain seq x y z
N MET A 1 -19.98 -3.07 4.70
CA MET A 1 -19.69 -1.62 4.62
C MET A 1 -19.85 -1.25 3.17
N GLU A 2 -20.69 -0.26 2.90
CA GLU A 2 -20.87 0.25 1.54
C GLU A 2 -19.67 1.08 1.11
N LEU A 3 -19.42 1.18 -0.20
CA LEU A 3 -18.23 1.86 -0.75
C LEU A 3 -18.06 3.28 -0.21
N MET A 4 -19.17 4.04 -0.17
CA MET A 4 -19.13 5.43 0.27
C MET A 4 -18.81 5.59 1.76
N GLU A 5 -19.18 4.62 2.58
CA GLU A 5 -18.84 4.60 4.01
C GLU A 5 -17.35 4.30 4.18
N ALA A 6 -16.81 3.35 3.41
CA ALA A 6 -15.40 2.99 3.42
C ALA A 6 -14.50 4.19 3.09
N ILE A 7 -14.86 4.94 2.06
CA ILE A 7 -14.13 6.13 1.61
C ILE A 7 -14.15 7.20 2.71
N LYS A 8 -15.31 7.47 3.31
CA LYS A 8 -15.45 8.51 4.35
C LYS A 8 -14.81 8.12 5.68
N ALA A 9 -14.76 6.84 6.01
CA ALA A 9 -14.18 6.35 7.27
C ALA A 9 -12.64 6.21 7.24
N ARG A 10 -12.00 6.36 6.06
CA ARG A 10 -10.56 6.18 5.90
C ARG A 10 -9.75 7.18 6.75
N ARG A 11 -8.85 6.66 7.58
CA ARG A 11 -7.90 7.42 8.38
C ARG A 11 -6.48 6.87 8.23
N SER A 12 -5.47 7.74 8.41
CA SER A 12 -4.07 7.31 8.37
C SER A 12 -3.69 6.61 9.67
N ILE A 13 -3.27 5.35 9.58
CA ILE A 13 -2.80 4.53 10.71
C ILE A 13 -1.28 4.67 10.82
N ARG A 14 -0.74 4.74 12.03
CA ARG A 14 0.71 4.87 12.30
C ARG A 14 1.24 3.89 13.35
N LYS A 15 0.39 2.99 13.86
CA LYS A 15 0.75 1.91 14.77
C LYS A 15 0.15 0.63 14.21
N TYR A 16 1.02 -0.36 13.95
CA TYR A 16 0.66 -1.61 13.29
C TYR A 16 0.98 -2.80 14.20
N LYS A 17 0.28 -3.90 13.98
CA LYS A 17 0.62 -5.18 14.60
C LYS A 17 1.91 -5.75 13.98
N PRO A 18 2.66 -6.59 14.69
CA PRO A 18 3.84 -7.26 14.14
C PRO A 18 3.48 -8.35 13.12
N ASP A 19 2.21 -8.75 13.05
CA ASP A 19 1.72 -9.79 12.14
C ASP A 19 1.99 -9.41 10.68
N PRO A 20 2.54 -10.34 9.86
CA PRO A 20 2.70 -10.10 8.43
C PRO A 20 1.32 -9.99 7.76
N VAL A 21 1.27 -9.21 6.68
CA VAL A 21 0.07 -9.13 5.83
C VAL A 21 -0.05 -10.45 5.05
N PRO A 22 -1.22 -11.12 5.05
CA PRO A 22 -1.44 -12.32 4.25
C PRO A 22 -1.20 -12.06 2.76
N GLU A 23 -0.57 -13.01 2.07
CA GLU A 23 -0.26 -12.88 0.63
C GLU A 23 -1.50 -12.61 -0.21
N GLN A 24 -2.61 -13.28 0.09
CA GLN A 24 -3.87 -13.08 -0.62
C GLN A 24 -4.36 -11.64 -0.54
N ALA A 25 -4.24 -11.00 0.63
CA ALA A 25 -4.62 -9.61 0.79
C ALA A 25 -3.74 -8.67 -0.04
N LEU A 26 -2.43 -8.95 -0.12
CA LEU A 26 -1.50 -8.21 -0.98
C LEU A 26 -1.89 -8.34 -2.46
N ARG A 27 -2.20 -9.57 -2.92
CA ARG A 27 -2.63 -9.82 -4.30
C ARG A 27 -3.90 -9.05 -4.66
N THR A 28 -4.91 -9.07 -3.79
CA THR A 28 -6.15 -8.31 -3.99
C THR A 28 -5.89 -6.81 -4.11
N VAL A 29 -4.98 -6.24 -3.32
CA VAL A 29 -4.63 -4.82 -3.42
C VAL A 29 -3.91 -4.52 -4.73
N LEU A 30 -2.95 -5.35 -5.15
CA LEU A 30 -2.21 -5.15 -6.40
C LEU A 30 -3.12 -5.26 -7.63
N GLU A 31 -4.07 -6.20 -7.63
CA GLU A 31 -5.10 -6.31 -8.66
C GLU A 31 -5.96 -5.04 -8.74
N ALA A 32 -6.38 -4.50 -7.59
CA ALA A 32 -7.12 -3.24 -7.56
C ALA A 32 -6.32 -2.07 -8.16
N VAL A 33 -5.00 -2.02 -7.94
CA VAL A 33 -4.14 -1.00 -8.56
C VAL A 33 -4.07 -1.17 -10.09
N GLN A 34 -3.99 -2.41 -10.58
CA GLN A 34 -3.97 -2.69 -12.02
C GLN A 34 -5.23 -2.18 -12.74
N TRP A 35 -6.38 -2.21 -12.09
CA TRP A 35 -7.65 -1.72 -12.63
C TRP A 35 -7.85 -0.21 -12.53
N THR A 36 -6.88 0.54 -11.98
CA THR A 36 -6.98 2.00 -11.94
C THR A 36 -6.81 2.60 -13.35
N PRO A 37 -7.52 3.71 -13.66
CA PRO A 37 -7.36 4.36 -14.94
C PRO A 37 -5.97 4.98 -15.06
N SER A 38 -5.37 4.88 -16.25
CA SER A 38 -4.14 5.59 -16.61
C SER A 38 -4.33 6.38 -17.90
N TRP A 39 -3.59 7.48 -18.03
CA TRP A 39 -3.56 8.26 -19.26
C TRP A 39 -3.16 7.36 -20.43
N ALA A 40 -3.96 7.34 -21.50
CA ALA A 40 -3.73 6.50 -22.68
C ALA A 40 -3.40 5.02 -22.38
N ASN A 41 -3.89 4.48 -21.25
CA ASN A 41 -3.56 3.14 -20.77
C ASN A 41 -2.05 2.86 -20.59
N THR A 42 -1.24 3.88 -20.31
CA THR A 42 0.22 3.72 -20.18
C THR A 42 0.63 2.93 -18.94
N GLN A 43 -0.25 2.81 -17.93
CA GLN A 43 0.05 2.12 -16.68
C GLN A 43 1.40 2.55 -16.09
N CYS A 44 1.62 3.87 -16.03
CA CYS A 44 2.91 4.49 -15.72
C CYS A 44 3.31 4.42 -14.24
N TRP A 45 3.03 3.31 -13.56
CA TRP A 45 3.41 3.04 -12.18
C TRP A 45 4.29 1.80 -12.08
N GLU A 46 5.26 1.87 -11.17
CA GLU A 46 6.03 0.72 -10.73
C GLU A 46 5.78 0.52 -9.23
N ILE A 47 5.49 -0.72 -8.84
CA ILE A 47 5.18 -1.05 -7.45
C ILE A 47 6.21 -2.07 -6.97
N ILE A 48 6.97 -1.68 -5.96
CA ILE A 48 7.99 -2.53 -5.35
C ILE A 48 7.45 -3.03 -4.00
N LEU A 49 7.23 -4.34 -3.90
CA LEU A 49 6.81 -4.96 -2.65
C LEU A 49 8.04 -5.25 -1.79
N VAL A 50 8.25 -4.43 -0.76
CA VAL A 50 9.33 -4.63 0.22
C VAL A 50 8.81 -5.47 1.38
N THR A 51 9.29 -6.70 1.51
CA THR A 51 8.95 -7.60 2.64
C THR A 51 10.06 -7.72 3.67
N ASP A 52 11.33 -7.59 3.25
CA ASP A 52 12.51 -7.71 4.11
C ASP A 52 12.51 -6.64 5.22
N PRO A 53 12.51 -7.06 6.51
CA PRO A 53 12.57 -6.14 7.65
C PRO A 53 13.80 -5.22 7.65
N LYS A 54 14.95 -5.69 7.15
CA LYS A 54 16.19 -4.89 7.09
C LYS A 54 16.02 -3.73 6.13
N ILE A 55 15.56 -4.01 4.91
CA ILE A 55 15.30 -2.98 3.89
C ILE A 55 14.25 -1.99 4.41
N LYS A 56 13.18 -2.46 5.07
CA LYS A 56 12.18 -1.57 5.69
C LYS A 56 12.78 -0.63 6.73
N SER A 57 13.68 -1.14 7.57
CA SER A 57 14.37 -0.33 8.58
C SER A 57 15.25 0.73 7.93
N GLU A 58 15.99 0.39 6.87
CA GLU A 58 16.84 1.33 6.13
C GLU A 58 16.00 2.42 5.45
N LEU A 59 14.92 2.04 4.75
CA LEU A 59 13.97 2.99 4.14
C LEU A 59 13.36 3.96 5.16
N ALA A 60 13.07 3.49 6.37
CA ALA A 60 12.54 4.37 7.42
C ALA A 60 13.53 5.50 7.80
N THR A 61 14.84 5.28 7.64
CA THR A 61 15.86 6.31 7.97
C THR A 61 15.98 7.42 6.93
N THR A 62 15.49 7.21 5.71
CA THR A 62 15.59 8.21 4.62
C THR A 62 14.49 9.27 4.70
N LEU A 63 13.47 9.07 5.54
CA LEU A 63 12.38 10.03 5.71
C LEU A 63 12.82 11.19 6.63
N PRO A 64 12.45 12.45 6.31
CA PRO A 64 12.69 13.57 7.21
C PRO A 64 12.03 13.32 8.57
N LYS A 65 12.74 13.64 9.66
CA LYS A 65 12.14 13.68 10.98
C LYS A 65 11.16 14.87 11.00
N GLY A 66 9.87 14.56 11.01
CA GLY A 66 8.81 15.52 11.32
C GLY A 66 8.78 15.88 12.80
#